data_AF-A0A5B0NHT4-F1
#
_entry.id   AF-A0A5B0NHT4-F1
#
_cell.length_a   1.000
_cell.length_b   1.000
_cell.length_c   1.000
_cell.angle_alpha   90.00
_cell.angle_beta   90.00
_cell.angle_gamma   90.00
#
_symmetry.space_group_name_H-M   'P 1'
#
loop_
_entity.id
_entity.type
_entity.pdbx_description
1 polymer ?
#
loop_
_entity_poly.entity_id
_entity_poly.type
_entity_poly.pdbx_seq_one_letter_code
_entity_poly.pdbx_strand_id
1 'polypeptide(L)'
;MTDSQSMSSLINRAGFSIPTIDTDEITVQYPSMFELIDDLRFMGESNATINRRTFLKRDTLLAASSIYESMYGTKNEETGDKVIPATFQIIYFIGWRPDSNQPKPLKRGSAQKNLKDVLGH
;
A
#
# COMPACT_ATOMS: atom_id res chain seq x y z
N MET A 1 1.06 5.44 -9.44
CA MET A 1 0.94 4.98 -8.04
C MET A 1 -0.31 4.13 -7.99
N THR A 2 -0.22 2.89 -7.52
CA THR A 2 -1.38 1.99 -7.43
C THR A 2 -2.25 2.46 -6.27
N ASP A 3 -3.52 2.78 -6.55
CA ASP A 3 -4.51 3.14 -5.54
C ASP A 3 -5.60 2.07 -5.44
N SER A 4 -6.43 2.16 -4.39
CA SER A 4 -7.52 1.21 -4.15
C SER A 4 -8.52 1.15 -5.33
N GLN A 5 -8.74 2.26 -6.01
CA GLN A 5 -9.61 2.34 -7.19
C GLN A 5 -9.03 1.56 -8.38
N SER A 6 -7.74 1.72 -8.67
CA SER A 6 -7.06 0.98 -9.73
C SER A 6 -7.10 -0.52 -9.45
N MET A 7 -6.87 -0.93 -8.20
CA MET A 7 -6.94 -2.34 -7.81
C MET A 7 -8.37 -2.91 -7.97
N SER A 8 -9.40 -2.14 -7.62
CA SER A 8 -10.81 -2.53 -7.84
C SER A 8 -11.12 -2.75 -9.32
N SER A 9 -10.65 -1.84 -10.18
CA SER A 9 -10.84 -1.97 -11.62
C SER A 9 -10.13 -3.22 -12.17
N LEU A 10 -8.94 -3.55 -11.65
CA LEU A 10 -8.15 -4.70 -12.08
C LEU A 10 -8.83 -6.02 -11.72
N ILE A 11 -9.30 -6.16 -10.48
CA ILE A 11 -9.94 -7.38 -9.98
C ILE A 11 -11.25 -7.66 -10.71
N ASN A 12 -12.06 -6.63 -10.95
CA ASN A 12 -13.27 -6.75 -11.76
C ASN A 12 -12.94 -7.18 -13.20
N ARG A 13 -11.89 -6.61 -13.82
CA ARG A 13 -11.44 -7.01 -15.16
C ARG A 13 -10.87 -8.42 -15.22
N ALA A 14 -10.26 -8.89 -14.14
CA ALA A 14 -9.77 -10.26 -14.00
C ALA A 14 -10.92 -11.29 -13.81
N GLY A 15 -12.17 -10.84 -13.66
CA GLY A 15 -13.35 -11.70 -13.60
C GLY A 15 -13.71 -12.20 -12.20
N PHE A 16 -13.12 -11.61 -11.15
CA PHE A 16 -13.53 -11.89 -9.77
C PHE A 16 -14.75 -11.05 -9.39
N SER A 17 -15.63 -11.62 -8.56
CA SER A 17 -16.80 -10.97 -7.99
C SER A 17 -16.58 -10.61 -6.51
N ILE A 18 -17.37 -9.67 -6.01
CA ILE A 18 -17.35 -9.22 -4.60
C ILE A 18 -15.91 -8.78 -4.18
N PRO A 19 -15.31 -7.80 -4.87
CA PRO A 19 -13.99 -7.31 -4.48
C PRO A 19 -14.07 -6.58 -3.15
N THR A 20 -13.25 -7.01 -2.19
CA THR A 20 -12.98 -6.29 -0.95
C THR A 20 -11.55 -5.81 -1.01
N ILE A 21 -11.34 -4.51 -0.82
CA ILE A 21 -10.02 -3.88 -0.85
C ILE A 21 -9.88 -3.09 0.43
N ASP A 22 -8.77 -3.33 1.11
CA ASP A 22 -8.38 -2.62 2.32
C ASP A 22 -6.98 -2.06 2.17
N THR A 23 -6.65 -1.02 2.92
CA THR A 23 -5.35 -0.36 2.81
C THR A 23 -4.86 0.04 4.19
N ASP A 24 -3.72 -0.53 4.55
CA ASP A 24 -3.01 -0.21 5.79
C ASP A 24 -1.77 0.61 5.47
N GLU A 25 -1.46 1.55 6.35
CA GLU A 25 -0.24 2.35 6.28
C GLU A 25 0.58 2.11 7.55
N ILE A 26 1.83 1.69 7.36
CA ILE A 26 2.77 1.48 8.46
C ILE A 26 3.96 2.40 8.29
N THR A 27 4.33 3.12 9.36
CA THR A 27 5.57 3.89 9.38
C THR A 27 6.60 3.17 10.23
N VAL A 28 7.72 2.79 9.61
CA VAL A 28 8.83 2.09 10.26
C VAL A 28 10.00 3.06 10.38
N GLN A 29 10.65 3.08 11.55
CA GLN A 29 11.80 3.95 11.81
C GLN A 29 13.09 3.14 11.62
N TYR A 30 13.93 3.57 10.67
CA TYR A 30 15.21 2.93 10.38
C TYR A 30 16.38 3.72 10.98
N PRO A 31 17.49 3.06 11.39
CA PRO A 31 18.68 3.76 11.87
C PRO A 31 19.33 4.65 10.79
N SER A 32 19.39 4.18 9.55
CA SER A 32 19.92 4.94 8.42
C SER A 32 19.27 4.52 7.09
N MET A 33 19.67 5.21 6.01
CA MET A 33 19.25 4.89 4.65
C MET A 33 19.70 3.49 4.20
N PHE A 34 20.80 2.96 4.76
CA PHE A 34 21.37 1.70 4.34
C PHE A 34 20.49 0.51 4.74
N GLU A 35 20.01 0.47 5.98
CA GLU A 35 19.10 -0.58 6.46
C GLU A 35 17.78 -0.54 5.68
N LEU A 36 17.25 0.66 5.40
CA LEU A 36 16.06 0.83 4.56
C LEU A 36 16.26 0.24 3.15
N ILE A 37 17.40 0.51 2.51
CA ILE A 37 17.68 -0.02 1.16
C ILE A 37 17.79 -1.54 1.18
N ASP A 38 18.46 -2.11 2.19
CA ASP A 38 18.60 -3.56 2.26
C ASP A 38 17.24 -4.24 2.44
N ASP A 39 16.35 -3.70 3.27
CA ASP A 39 14.97 -4.19 3.39
C ASP A 39 14.20 -4.08 2.06
N LEU A 40 14.25 -2.93 1.37
CA LEU A 40 13.63 -2.76 0.05
C LEU A 40 14.16 -3.79 -0.96
N ARG A 41 15.45 -4.14 -0.90
CA ARG A 41 16.02 -5.18 -1.75
C ARG A 41 15.46 -6.57 -1.42
N PHE A 42 15.31 -6.90 -0.13
CA PHE A 42 14.68 -8.15 0.29
C PHE A 42 13.18 -8.22 -0.07
N MET A 43 12.49 -7.08 -0.08
CA MET A 43 11.10 -6.96 -0.54
C MET A 43 10.94 -7.06 -2.06
N GLY A 44 12.05 -7.05 -2.82
CA GLY A 44 12.02 -7.10 -4.28
C GLY A 44 11.77 -5.74 -4.95
N GLU A 45 11.81 -4.64 -4.20
CA GLU A 45 11.61 -3.26 -4.67
C GLU A 45 12.86 -2.68 -5.38
N SER A 46 13.72 -3.57 -5.89
CA SER A 46 14.84 -3.17 -6.73
C SER A 46 14.35 -2.77 -8.12
N ASN A 47 14.99 -1.76 -8.73
CA ASN A 47 14.67 -1.32 -10.08
C ASN A 47 14.63 -2.51 -11.07
N ALA A 48 13.46 -2.77 -11.66
CA ALA A 48 13.19 -3.86 -12.60
C ALA A 48 13.36 -3.48 -14.09
N THR A 49 13.87 -2.28 -14.39
CA THR A 49 14.03 -1.78 -15.76
C THR A 49 15.18 -2.50 -16.48
N ILE A 50 14.97 -2.90 -17.74
CA ILE A 50 15.96 -3.61 -18.56
C ILE A 50 17.25 -2.80 -18.73
N ASN A 51 17.15 -1.49 -18.99
CA ASN A 51 18.29 -0.59 -19.21
C ASN A 51 18.81 0.06 -17.91
N ARG A 52 18.64 -0.59 -16.76
CA ARG A 52 19.14 -0.06 -15.49
C ARG A 52 20.66 -0.12 -15.41
N ARG A 53 21.26 0.82 -14.70
CA ARG A 53 22.67 0.71 -14.29
C ARG A 53 22.79 -0.43 -13.28
N THR A 54 23.73 -1.34 -13.52
CA THR A 54 23.96 -2.52 -12.67
C THR A 54 24.78 -2.24 -11.41
N PHE A 55 25.47 -1.09 -11.37
CA PHE A 55 26.33 -0.70 -10.26
C PHE A 55 26.06 0.73 -9.79
N LEU A 56 26.23 0.94 -8.49
CA LEU A 56 26.20 2.24 -7.83
C LEU A 56 27.59 2.56 -7.29
N LYS A 57 28.02 3.81 -7.41
CA LYS A 57 29.29 4.27 -6.84
C LYS A 57 29.12 4.51 -5.34
N ARG A 58 30.16 4.21 -4.55
CA ARG A 58 30.17 4.44 -3.10
C ARG A 58 29.92 5.90 -2.74
N ASP A 59 30.58 6.82 -3.44
CA ASP A 59 30.42 8.26 -3.20
C ASP A 59 28.97 8.72 -3.41
N THR A 60 28.27 8.14 -4.38
CA THR A 60 26.85 8.44 -4.62
C THR A 60 25.97 7.93 -3.48
N LEU A 61 26.25 6.74 -2.95
CA LEU A 61 25.52 6.20 -1.80
C LEU A 61 25.74 7.05 -0.55
N LEU A 62 26.99 7.46 -0.28
CA LEU A 62 27.33 8.32 0.85
C LEU A 62 26.69 9.71 0.74
N ALA A 63 26.74 10.32 -0.45
CA ALA A 63 26.07 11.60 -0.69
C ALA A 63 24.56 11.47 -0.52
N ALA A 64 23.97 10.39 -1.03
CA ALA A 64 22.54 10.15 -0.90
C ALA A 64 22.13 9.93 0.56
N SER A 65 22.91 9.18 1.35
CA SER A 65 22.60 8.98 2.78
C SER A 65 22.60 10.29 3.55
N SER A 66 23.59 11.16 3.33
CA SER A 66 23.64 12.47 4.00
C SER A 66 22.47 13.38 3.59
N ILE A 67 22.10 13.39 2.30
CA ILE A 67 20.95 14.17 1.82
C ILE A 67 19.65 13.61 2.41
N TYR A 68 19.46 12.29 2.36
CA TYR A 68 18.25 11.62 2.85
C TYR A 68 18.04 11.87 4.35
N GLU A 69 19.12 11.78 5.12
CA GLU A 69 19.13 12.08 6.55
C GLU A 69 18.87 13.57 6.83
N SER A 70 19.34 14.50 5.98
CA SER A 70 19.04 15.93 6.14
C SER A 70 17.60 16.28 5.82
N MET A 71 16.94 15.55 4.91
CA MET A 71 15.56 15.85 4.50
C MET A 71 14.53 15.20 5.43
N TYR A 72 14.80 13.98 5.89
CA TYR A 72 13.81 13.14 6.58
C TYR A 72 14.27 12.64 7.95
N GLY A 73 15.51 12.92 8.36
CA GLY A 73 16.03 12.49 9.64
C GLY A 73 15.23 13.10 10.80
N THR A 74 14.66 12.23 11.62
CA THR A 74 13.94 12.59 12.84
C THR A 74 14.65 11.97 14.05
N LYS A 75 14.14 12.25 15.25
CA LYS A 75 14.55 11.56 16.47
C LYS A 75 13.46 10.60 16.90
N ASN A 76 13.86 9.41 17.30
CA ASN A 76 12.95 8.49 17.96
C ASN A 76 12.57 9.09 19.33
N GLU A 77 11.26 9.19 19.60
CA GLU A 77 10.74 9.78 20.84
C GLU A 77 11.12 8.96 22.09
N GLU A 78 11.34 7.66 21.95
CA GLU A 78 11.63 6.75 23.06
C GLU A 78 13.13 6.65 23.37
N THR A 79 13.98 6.52 22.34
CA THR A 79 15.44 6.32 22.53
C THR A 79 16.25 7.61 22.36
N GLY A 80 15.68 8.63 21.73
CA GLY A 80 16.38 9.88 21.39
C GLY A 80 17.38 9.75 20.23
N ASP A 81 17.52 8.56 19.66
CA ASP A 81 18.41 8.28 18.54
C ASP A 81 17.91 8.92 17.25
N LYS A 82 18.85 9.22 16.35
CA LYS A 82 18.50 9.70 15.02
C LYS A 82 18.03 8.53 14.16
N VAL A 83 16.88 8.70 13.53
CA VAL A 83 16.21 7.68 12.71
C VAL A 83 15.63 8.31 11.47
N ILE A 84 15.35 7.47 10.47
CA ILE A 84 14.72 7.88 9.22
C ILE A 84 13.40 7.12 9.09
N PRO A 85 12.25 7.81 9.09
CA PRO A 85 10.95 7.19 8.94
C PRO A 85 10.72 6.80 7.48
N ALA A 86 10.25 5.59 7.26
CA ALA A 86 9.79 5.11 5.97
C ALA A 86 8.35 4.61 6.11
N THR A 87 7.48 5.14 5.26
CA THR A 87 6.06 4.81 5.25
C THR A 87 5.77 3.81 4.14
N PHE A 88 5.20 2.66 4.51
CA PHE A 88 4.79 1.61 3.58
C PHE A 88 3.29 1.52 3.56
N GLN A 89 2.72 1.51 2.36
CA GLN A 89 1.31 1.26 2.13
C GLN A 89 1.12 -0.18 1.69
N ILE A 90 0.32 -0.93 2.45
CA ILE A 90 -0.02 -2.32 2.18
C ILE A 90 -1.46 -2.37 1.71
N ILE A 91 -1.67 -2.78 0.46
CA ILE A 91 -3.01 -2.91 -0.13
C ILE A 91 -3.41 -4.38 -0.08
N TYR A 92 -4.43 -4.69 0.69
CA TYR A 92 -5.03 -6.02 0.73
C TYR A 92 -6.20 -6.07 -0.24
N PHE A 93 -6.33 -7.19 -0.94
CA PHE A 93 -7.48 -7.40 -1.81
C PHE A 93 -7.92 -8.86 -1.80
N ILE A 94 -9.23 -9.05 -1.76
CA ILE A 94 -9.89 -10.36 -1.79
C ILE A 94 -10.93 -10.29 -2.89
N GLY A 95 -10.92 -11.28 -3.77
CA GLY A 95 -11.91 -11.45 -4.84
C GLY A 95 -12.36 -12.89 -4.91
N TRP A 96 -13.65 -13.09 -5.17
CA TRP A 96 -14.24 -14.42 -5.23
C TRP A 96 -14.43 -14.85 -6.67
N ARG A 97 -14.30 -16.15 -6.95
CA ARG A 97 -14.75 -16.69 -8.23
C ARG A 97 -16.28 -16.52 -8.30
N PRO A 98 -16.84 -16.07 -9.44
CA PRO A 98 -18.29 -16.01 -9.60
C PRO A 98 -18.92 -17.40 -9.42
N ASP A 99 -20.00 -17.47 -8.62
CA ASP A 99 -20.78 -18.69 -8.41
C ASP A 99 -22.28 -18.39 -8.46
N SER A 100 -23.09 -19.37 -8.90
CA SER A 100 -24.54 -19.19 -9.06
C SER A 100 -25.27 -18.97 -7.73
N ASN A 101 -24.74 -19.46 -6.60
CA ASN A 101 -25.33 -19.27 -5.28
C ASN A 101 -24.98 -17.92 -4.65
N GLN A 102 -24.19 -17.08 -5.33
CA GLN A 102 -23.88 -15.75 -4.79
C GLN A 102 -25.13 -14.86 -4.75
N PRO A 103 -25.35 -14.12 -3.64
CA PRO A 103 -26.47 -13.22 -3.51
C PRO A 103 -26.38 -12.12 -4.58
N LYS A 104 -27.42 -12.04 -5.41
CA LYS A 104 -27.55 -11.01 -6.44
C LYS A 104 -28.26 -9.80 -5.84
N PRO A 105 -27.82 -8.56 -6.14
CA PRO A 105 -28.57 -7.37 -5.79
C PRO A 105 -30.01 -7.49 -6.31
N LEU A 106 -30.98 -7.15 -5.47
CA LEU A 106 -32.38 -7.09 -5.90
C LEU A 106 -32.57 -6.02 -6.98
N LYS A 107 -33.61 -6.17 -7.79
CA LYS A 107 -33.94 -5.18 -8.82
C LYS A 107 -34.17 -3.82 -8.16
N ARG A 108 -33.59 -2.76 -8.74
CA ARG A 108 -33.85 -1.39 -8.30
C ARG A 108 -35.37 -1.14 -8.23
N GLY A 109 -35.85 -0.58 -7.13
CA GLY A 109 -37.27 -0.32 -6.89
C GLY A 109 -38.06 -1.46 -6.22
N SER A 110 -37.43 -2.60 -5.89
CA SER A 110 -38.11 -3.70 -5.19
C SER A 110 -38.16 -3.54 -3.65
N ALA A 111 -37.95 -2.33 -3.13
CA ALA A 111 -37.98 -2.07 -1.69
C ALA A 111 -39.42 -2.20 -1.18
N GLN A 112 -39.65 -3.07 -0.19
CA GLN A 112 -40.98 -3.33 0.36
C GLN A 112 -41.29 -2.53 1.63
N LYS A 113 -40.26 -1.99 2.29
CA LYS A 113 -40.38 -1.23 3.55
C LYS A 113 -39.66 0.10 3.42
N ASN A 114 -40.26 1.14 3.98
CA ASN A 114 -39.65 2.46 4.02
C ASN A 114 -38.58 2.50 5.13
N LEU A 115 -37.37 2.98 4.81
CA LEU A 115 -36.29 3.15 5.80
C LEU A 115 -36.66 4.13 6.92
N LYS A 116 -37.55 5.10 6.65
CA LYS A 116 -38.04 6.05 7.65
C LYS A 116 -38.78 5.36 8.81
N ASP A 117 -39.52 4.30 8.51
CA ASP A 117 -40.30 3.57 9.51
C ASP A 117 -39.43 2.66 10.40
N VAL A 118 -38.20 2.38 9.97
CA VAL A 118 -37.27 1.47 10.66
C VAL A 118 -36.19 2.23 11.43
N LEU A 119 -35.73 3.37 10.91
CA LEU A 119 -34.61 4.15 11.48
C LEU A 119 -35.06 5.45 12.16
N GLY A 120 -36.33 5.82 12.06
CA GLY A 120 -36.87 7.00 12.72
C GLY A 120 -37.20 6.73 14.18
N HIS A 121 -36.36 7.23 15.08
CA HIS A 121 -36.81 7.67 16.41
C HIS A 121 -37.44 9.07 16.31
#